data_AF-A0A345H8H5-F1
#
_entry.id   AF-A0A345H8H5-F1
#
_cell.length_a   1.000
_cell.length_b   1.000
_cell.length_c   1.000
_cell.angle_alpha   90.00
_cell.angle_beta   90.00
_cell.angle_gamma   90.00
#
_symmetry.space_group_name_H-M   'P 1'
#
loop_
_entity.id
_entity.type
_entity.pdbx_description
1 polymer ?
#
loop_
_entity_poly.entity_id
_entity_poly.type
_entity_poly.pdbx_seq_one_letter_code
_entity_poly.pdbx_strand_id
1 'polypeptide(L)'
;MIKKLLADKEALHYVLSKGGVNFLFRMIAMLFSFIVMWFMTNYYGETVWGRYSLALTVMQIAAMFFALGLPNAFVSFSGAFKNTEESKGLLVKSIKLVLLSSLVPILLFSVGAGFISSYIFEKEYMYNYILIIALGTPCMIVHEIICYYFMAIKKFIFYGLSIFILPNVFFITALLFLYYNDIGDYFTFYAYIGAYLLTLLLGLIYIFGKRSKVIYPDITKRDIFKKSFPMMMSGIFLLLLNWTDMLMLGRFETEAQIGIYNTAFKVGYLSLFFVVSMNAVILPKVSELYHQKNVLEMRKVINRSTQLVIILTLPLAFGLIFFRDIILSVFDDHAGLGGVTLILITLGGLYNAMTGNVDQILNMTNNQKSVSVIFFSGFVVNVVLNIFLIPTYGIEGAATASLVTNIYVNTVFVIIIRKKLGFYTFM
;
A
#
# COMPACT_ATOMS: atom_id res chain seq x y z
N MET A 1 -5.93 31.14 7.19
CA MET A 1 -6.37 30.07 6.25
C MET A 1 -7.14 28.96 6.97
N ILE A 2 -6.59 28.35 8.02
CA ILE A 2 -7.24 27.28 8.83
C ILE A 2 -8.57 27.72 9.47
N LYS A 3 -8.65 28.93 10.05
CA LYS A 3 -9.91 29.49 10.59
C LYS A 3 -11.00 29.73 9.52
N LYS A 4 -10.62 29.99 8.26
CA LYS A 4 -11.56 30.14 7.14
C LYS A 4 -12.07 28.79 6.64
N LEU A 5 -11.21 27.76 6.68
CA LEU A 5 -11.54 26.37 6.36
C LEU A 5 -12.47 25.73 7.41
N LEU A 6 -12.33 26.08 8.69
CA LEU A 6 -13.23 25.64 9.77
C LEU A 6 -14.59 26.38 9.79
N ALA A 7 -14.66 27.57 9.20
CA ALA A 7 -15.91 28.35 9.11
C ALA A 7 -16.78 27.93 7.91
N ASP A 8 -16.21 27.18 6.96
CA ASP A 8 -16.91 26.70 5.77
C ASP A 8 -17.62 25.37 6.07
N LYS A 9 -18.94 25.44 6.28
CA LYS A 9 -19.77 24.29 6.64
C LYS A 9 -19.70 23.17 5.59
N GLU A 10 -19.46 23.48 4.32
CA GLU A 10 -19.32 22.46 3.27
C GLU A 10 -17.98 21.73 3.34
N ALA A 11 -16.89 22.45 3.62
CA ALA A 11 -15.57 21.86 3.84
C ALA A 11 -15.55 21.00 5.11
N LEU A 12 -16.17 21.47 6.19
CA LEU A 12 -16.36 20.69 7.41
C LEU A 12 -17.23 19.45 7.16
N HIS A 13 -18.32 19.58 6.39
CA HIS A 13 -19.16 18.45 5.98
C HIS A 13 -18.43 17.48 5.04
N TYR A 14 -17.46 17.94 4.23
CA TYR A 14 -16.62 17.09 3.38
C TYR A 14 -15.52 16.36 4.18
N VAL A 15 -14.89 17.02 5.15
CA VAL A 15 -13.95 16.39 6.09
C VAL A 15 -14.68 15.41 7.03
N LEU A 16 -15.90 15.75 7.45
CA LEU A 16 -16.83 14.84 8.13
C LEU A 16 -17.57 13.91 7.15
N SER A 17 -17.34 14.03 5.84
CA SER A 17 -17.94 13.12 4.85
C SER A 17 -17.23 11.78 4.86
N LYS A 18 -17.83 10.84 4.13
CA LYS A 18 -17.36 9.46 3.94
C LYS A 18 -15.91 9.38 3.45
N GLY A 19 -15.43 10.37 2.69
CA GLY A 19 -14.05 10.44 2.21
C GLY A 19 -13.06 10.89 3.30
N GLY A 20 -13.42 11.92 4.07
CA GLY A 20 -12.57 12.45 5.15
C GLY A 20 -12.44 11.49 6.33
N VAL A 21 -13.51 10.75 6.67
CA VAL A 21 -13.45 9.68 7.69
C VAL A 21 -12.43 8.59 7.29
N ASN A 22 -12.43 8.16 6.04
CA ASN A 22 -11.48 7.14 5.56
C ASN A 22 -10.03 7.66 5.55
N PHE A 23 -9.85 8.95 5.23
CA PHE A 23 -8.56 9.61 5.31
C PHE A 23 -8.02 9.65 6.76
N LEU A 24 -8.87 10.00 7.73
CA LEU A 24 -8.51 9.97 9.15
C LEU A 24 -8.10 8.56 9.61
N PHE A 25 -8.84 7.52 9.23
CA PHE A 25 -8.46 6.15 9.54
C PHE A 25 -7.10 5.77 8.95
N ARG A 26 -6.80 6.19 7.71
CA ARG A 26 -5.47 5.97 7.10
C ARG A 26 -4.36 6.68 7.85
N MET A 27 -4.58 7.92 8.31
CA MET A 27 -3.60 8.63 9.14
C MET A 27 -3.34 7.90 10.46
N ILE A 28 -4.39 7.41 11.12
CA ILE A 28 -4.27 6.62 12.35
C ILE A 28 -3.51 5.30 12.09
N ALA A 29 -3.79 4.61 10.98
CA ALA A 29 -3.03 3.43 10.58
C ALA A 29 -1.55 3.72 10.33
N MET A 30 -1.24 4.86 9.71
CA MET A 30 0.15 5.27 9.51
C MET A 30 0.86 5.47 10.84
N LEU A 31 0.22 6.16 11.80
CA LEU A 31 0.74 6.31 13.16
C LEU A 31 0.96 4.96 13.84
N PHE A 32 0.00 4.02 13.76
CA PHE A 32 0.19 2.68 14.28
C PHE A 32 1.35 1.93 13.60
N SER A 33 1.53 2.09 12.29
CA SER A 33 2.65 1.47 11.58
C SER A 33 4.00 2.02 12.07
N PHE A 34 4.09 3.30 12.40
CA PHE A 34 5.26 3.89 13.03
C PHE A 34 5.46 3.41 14.47
N ILE A 35 4.39 3.27 15.26
CA ILE A 35 4.47 2.70 16.62
C ILE A 35 4.98 1.27 16.59
N VAL A 36 4.43 0.43 15.69
CA VAL A 36 4.88 -0.95 15.49
C VAL A 36 6.35 -0.98 15.07
N MET A 37 6.72 -0.15 14.10
CA MET A 37 8.10 -0.06 13.64
C MET A 37 9.05 0.34 14.78
N TRP A 38 8.74 1.45 15.46
CA TRP A 38 9.50 1.94 16.61
C TRP A 38 9.64 0.88 17.71
N PHE A 39 8.55 0.18 18.04
CA PHE A 39 8.56 -0.86 19.06
C PHE A 39 9.43 -2.05 18.63
N MET A 40 9.29 -2.51 17.39
CA MET A 40 10.06 -3.63 16.88
C MET A 40 11.56 -3.31 16.82
N THR A 41 11.93 -2.13 16.33
CA THR A 41 13.35 -1.73 16.23
C THR A 41 13.99 -1.53 17.61
N ASN A 42 13.33 -0.84 18.54
CA ASN A 42 13.92 -0.55 19.86
C ASN A 42 13.93 -1.75 20.81
N TYR A 43 12.91 -2.60 20.79
CA TYR A 43 12.78 -3.70 21.76
C TYR A 43 13.23 -5.06 21.25
N TYR A 44 13.04 -5.34 19.94
CA TYR A 44 13.46 -6.59 19.32
C TYR A 44 14.71 -6.43 18.42
N GLY A 45 15.12 -5.21 18.12
CA GLY A 45 16.27 -4.90 17.29
C GLY A 45 15.99 -4.87 15.78
N GLU A 46 16.89 -4.24 15.04
CA GLU A 46 16.76 -4.02 13.60
C GLU A 46 16.73 -5.32 12.78
N THR A 47 17.42 -6.37 13.26
CA THR A 47 17.45 -7.66 12.55
C THR A 47 16.09 -8.34 12.54
N VAL A 48 15.34 -8.29 13.64
CA VAL A 48 13.98 -8.83 13.72
C VAL A 48 13.03 -8.01 12.86
N TRP A 49 13.17 -6.68 12.89
CA TRP A 49 12.42 -5.77 12.02
C TRP A 49 12.67 -6.04 10.53
N GLY A 50 13.92 -6.28 10.14
CA GLY A 50 14.32 -6.63 8.78
C GLY A 50 13.67 -7.94 8.31
N ARG A 51 13.81 -9.02 9.10
CA ARG A 51 13.17 -10.32 8.83
C ARG A 51 11.65 -10.19 8.70
N TYR A 52 11.03 -9.49 9.65
CA TYR A 52 9.59 -9.23 9.65
C TYR A 52 9.15 -8.47 8.40
N SER A 53 9.86 -7.40 8.05
CA SER A 53 9.52 -6.54 6.92
C SER A 53 9.69 -7.26 5.59
N LEU A 54 10.73 -8.09 5.45
CA LEU A 54 10.95 -8.92 4.28
C LEU A 54 9.86 -9.98 4.14
N ALA A 55 9.53 -10.70 5.22
CA ALA A 55 8.46 -11.71 5.22
C ALA A 55 7.08 -11.08 4.92
N LEU A 56 6.81 -9.91 5.51
CA LEU A 56 5.60 -9.14 5.25
C LEU A 56 5.49 -8.74 3.77
N THR A 57 6.60 -8.33 3.16
CA THR A 57 6.66 -7.97 1.73
C THR A 57 6.30 -9.15 0.85
N VAL A 58 6.90 -10.31 1.09
CA VAL A 58 6.59 -11.55 0.35
C VAL A 58 5.13 -11.92 0.52
N MET A 59 4.58 -11.81 1.74
CA MET A 59 3.18 -12.10 2.01
C MET A 59 2.21 -11.14 1.30
N GLN A 60 2.53 -9.84 1.24
CA GLN A 60 1.68 -8.85 0.57
C GLN A 60 1.63 -9.08 -0.94
N ILE A 61 2.77 -9.39 -1.55
CA ILE A 61 2.86 -9.70 -2.98
C ILE A 61 2.08 -10.99 -3.28
N ALA A 62 2.27 -12.02 -2.44
CA ALA A 62 1.50 -13.25 -2.54
C ALA A 62 -0.01 -12.99 -2.41
N ALA A 63 -0.44 -12.27 -1.37
CA ALA A 63 -1.83 -11.95 -1.13
C ALA A 63 -2.45 -11.23 -2.32
N MET A 64 -1.76 -10.23 -2.91
CA MET A 64 -2.27 -9.54 -4.08
C MET A 64 -2.43 -10.46 -5.29
N PHE A 65 -1.41 -11.26 -5.59
CA PHE A 65 -1.41 -12.16 -6.74
C PHE A 65 -2.52 -13.21 -6.61
N PHE A 66 -2.66 -13.81 -5.44
CA PHE A 66 -3.64 -14.86 -5.17
C PHE A 66 -5.04 -14.34 -4.78
N ALA A 67 -5.20 -13.04 -4.52
CA ALA A 67 -6.50 -12.38 -4.39
C ALA A 67 -7.25 -12.28 -5.72
N LEU A 68 -6.59 -12.55 -6.84
CA LEU A 68 -7.18 -12.58 -8.18
C LEU A 68 -7.88 -11.28 -8.61
N GLY A 69 -7.53 -10.13 -7.99
CA GLY A 69 -8.21 -8.85 -8.21
C GLY A 69 -9.65 -8.78 -7.68
N LEU A 70 -10.08 -9.76 -6.88
CA LEU A 70 -11.43 -9.86 -6.35
C LEU A 70 -11.87 -8.67 -5.48
N PRO A 71 -11.04 -8.08 -4.60
CA PRO A 71 -11.49 -6.97 -3.76
C PRO A 71 -12.03 -5.79 -4.59
N ASN A 72 -11.32 -5.39 -5.64
CA ASN A 72 -11.73 -4.30 -6.54
C ASN A 72 -12.95 -4.68 -7.39
N ALA A 73 -12.98 -5.91 -7.92
CA ALA A 73 -14.13 -6.39 -8.67
C ALA A 73 -15.40 -6.49 -7.82
N PHE A 74 -15.25 -6.86 -6.53
CA PHE A 74 -16.32 -6.96 -5.56
C PHE A 74 -17.08 -5.64 -5.44
N VAL A 75 -16.35 -4.55 -5.18
CA VAL A 75 -16.94 -3.21 -5.07
C VAL A 75 -17.62 -2.83 -6.39
N SER A 76 -17.00 -3.16 -7.53
CA SER A 76 -17.58 -2.86 -8.84
C SER A 76 -18.87 -3.66 -9.15
N PHE A 77 -19.00 -4.92 -8.73
CA PHE A 77 -20.26 -5.67 -8.84
C PHE A 77 -21.31 -5.16 -7.86
N SER A 78 -20.89 -4.81 -6.64
CA SER A 78 -21.81 -4.36 -5.59
C SER A 78 -22.55 -3.06 -5.91
N GLY A 79 -22.01 -2.23 -6.81
CA GLY A 79 -22.69 -1.01 -7.27
C GLY A 79 -24.02 -1.27 -7.99
N ALA A 80 -24.23 -2.48 -8.54
CA ALA A 80 -25.48 -2.87 -9.18
C ALA A 80 -26.49 -3.51 -8.23
N PHE A 81 -26.08 -3.87 -7.01
CA PHE A 81 -26.95 -4.55 -6.05
C PHE A 81 -27.87 -3.57 -5.34
N LYS A 82 -29.14 -3.96 -5.21
CA LYS A 82 -30.14 -3.15 -4.50
C LYS A 82 -30.10 -3.36 -3.00
N ASN A 83 -29.73 -4.57 -2.58
CA ASN A 83 -29.81 -5.02 -1.20
C ASN A 83 -28.47 -5.53 -0.66
N THR A 84 -28.28 -5.39 0.66
CA THR A 84 -27.11 -5.93 1.37
C THR A 84 -27.02 -7.47 1.27
N GLU A 85 -28.17 -8.15 1.11
CA GLU A 85 -28.24 -9.62 1.01
C GLU A 85 -27.59 -10.17 -0.27
N GLU A 86 -27.67 -9.44 -1.39
CA GLU A 86 -26.98 -9.77 -2.65
C GLU A 86 -25.47 -9.61 -2.51
N SER A 87 -25.04 -8.53 -1.84
CA SER A 87 -23.63 -8.32 -1.49
C SER A 87 -23.10 -9.45 -0.59
N LYS A 88 -23.93 -9.94 0.34
CA LYS A 88 -23.58 -11.07 1.22
C LYS A 88 -23.49 -12.39 0.43
N GLY A 89 -24.36 -12.62 -0.56
CA GLY A 89 -24.25 -13.77 -1.46
C GLY A 89 -23.00 -13.71 -2.35
N LEU A 90 -22.65 -12.54 -2.86
CA LEU A 90 -21.38 -12.35 -3.58
C LEU A 90 -20.18 -12.58 -2.66
N LEU A 91 -20.25 -12.15 -1.39
CA LEU A 91 -19.19 -12.37 -0.40
C LEU A 91 -18.95 -13.86 -0.19
N VAL A 92 -20.01 -14.64 0.04
CA VAL A 92 -19.89 -16.11 0.19
C VAL A 92 -19.31 -16.75 -1.07
N LYS A 93 -19.75 -16.34 -2.27
CA LYS A 93 -19.16 -16.82 -3.54
C LYS A 93 -17.67 -16.48 -3.64
N SER A 94 -17.28 -15.26 -3.25
CA SER A 94 -15.91 -14.77 -3.30
C SER A 94 -15.01 -15.50 -2.30
N ILE A 95 -15.46 -15.69 -1.07
CA ILE A 95 -14.73 -16.47 -0.04
C ILE A 95 -14.53 -17.91 -0.52
N LYS A 96 -15.55 -18.57 -1.07
CA LYS A 96 -15.41 -19.93 -1.62
C LYS A 96 -14.38 -19.98 -2.75
N LEU A 97 -14.39 -19.00 -3.64
CA LEU A 97 -13.43 -18.92 -4.74
C LEU A 97 -12.00 -18.69 -4.22
N VAL A 98 -11.83 -17.82 -3.23
CA VAL A 98 -10.54 -17.57 -2.59
C VAL A 98 -10.04 -18.77 -1.83
N LEU A 99 -10.88 -19.47 -1.06
CA LEU A 99 -10.44 -20.66 -0.34
C LEU A 99 -9.96 -21.76 -1.30
N LEU A 100 -10.55 -21.85 -2.50
CA LEU A 100 -10.07 -22.75 -3.55
C LEU A 100 -8.77 -22.24 -4.17
N SER A 101 -8.67 -20.94 -4.50
CA SER A 101 -7.44 -20.37 -5.07
C SER A 101 -6.30 -20.31 -4.05
N SER A 102 -6.60 -20.28 -2.76
CA SER A 102 -5.63 -20.22 -1.67
C SER A 102 -4.92 -21.54 -1.41
N LEU A 103 -5.43 -22.66 -1.95
CA LEU A 103 -4.69 -23.92 -2.00
C LEU A 103 -3.39 -23.76 -2.81
N VAL A 104 -3.40 -22.89 -3.82
CA VAL A 104 -2.24 -22.63 -4.68
C VAL A 104 -1.08 -21.99 -3.90
N PRO A 105 -1.22 -20.85 -3.19
CA PRO A 105 -0.14 -20.32 -2.35
C PRO A 105 0.27 -21.28 -1.24
N ILE A 106 -0.67 -22.00 -0.61
CA ILE A 106 -0.32 -22.98 0.42
C ILE A 106 0.63 -24.03 -0.16
N LEU A 107 0.28 -24.63 -1.30
CA LEU A 107 1.12 -25.64 -1.97
C LEU A 107 2.43 -25.05 -2.48
N LEU A 108 2.39 -23.91 -3.18
CA LEU A 108 3.57 -23.28 -3.75
C LEU A 108 4.59 -22.87 -2.68
N PHE A 109 4.15 -22.24 -1.59
CA PHE A 109 5.06 -21.82 -0.54
C PHE A 109 5.50 -22.98 0.36
N SER A 110 4.64 -23.97 0.63
CA SER A 110 5.06 -25.13 1.44
C SER A 110 6.07 -26.02 0.73
N VAL A 111 5.83 -26.36 -0.55
CA VAL A 111 6.76 -27.17 -1.35
C VAL A 111 7.97 -26.34 -1.78
N GLY A 112 7.76 -25.07 -2.12
CA GLY A 112 8.80 -24.15 -2.55
C GLY A 112 9.62 -23.54 -1.42
N ALA A 113 9.27 -23.75 -0.13
CA ALA A 113 9.92 -23.09 1.00
C ALA A 113 11.44 -23.25 0.98
N GLY A 114 11.92 -24.48 0.81
CA GLY A 114 13.36 -24.77 0.75
C GLY A 114 14.06 -24.15 -0.45
N PHE A 115 13.38 -24.09 -1.61
CA PHE A 115 13.93 -23.45 -2.80
C PHE A 115 14.02 -21.93 -2.63
N ILE A 116 12.94 -21.32 -2.14
CA ILE A 116 12.85 -19.88 -1.95
C ILE A 116 13.83 -19.42 -0.86
N SER A 117 13.91 -20.12 0.27
CA SER A 117 14.84 -19.76 1.35
C SER A 117 16.30 -19.91 0.91
N SER A 118 16.66 -21.01 0.25
CA SER A 118 18.06 -21.35 0.02
C SER A 118 18.63 -20.77 -1.28
N TYR A 119 17.83 -20.67 -2.35
CA TYR A 119 18.30 -20.21 -3.66
C TYR A 119 17.84 -18.79 -4.00
N ILE A 120 16.61 -18.41 -3.61
CA ILE A 120 16.11 -17.06 -3.92
C ILE A 120 16.61 -16.04 -2.91
N PHE A 121 16.56 -16.34 -1.61
CA PHE A 121 16.99 -15.41 -0.56
C PHE A 121 18.36 -15.75 0.04
N GLU A 122 18.88 -16.96 -0.16
CA GLU A 122 20.11 -17.46 0.51
C GLU A 122 20.10 -17.28 2.03
N LYS A 123 18.93 -17.48 2.65
CA LYS A 123 18.66 -17.24 4.07
C LYS A 123 17.86 -18.40 4.64
N GLU A 124 18.51 -19.29 5.40
CA GLU A 124 17.86 -20.49 5.95
C GLU A 124 16.68 -20.18 6.87
N TYR A 125 16.79 -19.13 7.69
CA TYR A 125 15.73 -18.73 8.61
C TYR A 125 14.41 -18.40 7.88
N MET A 126 14.48 -17.99 6.59
CA MET A 126 13.29 -17.67 5.80
C MET A 126 12.41 -18.88 5.54
N TYR A 127 12.94 -20.10 5.59
CA TYR A 127 12.16 -21.33 5.41
C TYR A 127 10.90 -21.32 6.29
N ASN A 128 11.13 -21.03 7.58
CA ASN A 128 10.07 -20.95 8.57
C ASN A 128 9.08 -19.82 8.28
N TYR A 129 9.56 -18.61 7.97
CA TYR A 129 8.68 -17.49 7.59
C TYR A 129 7.83 -17.82 6.36
N ILE A 130 8.39 -18.49 5.35
CA ILE A 130 7.66 -18.89 4.14
C ILE A 130 6.54 -19.89 4.44
N LEU A 131 6.76 -20.83 5.36
CA LEU A 131 5.69 -21.73 5.82
C LEU A 131 4.57 -20.97 6.53
N ILE A 132 4.93 -19.97 7.35
CA ILE A 132 3.93 -19.12 7.99
C ILE A 132 3.18 -18.29 6.94
N ILE A 133 3.87 -17.75 5.93
CA ILE A 133 3.26 -17.02 4.79
C ILE A 133 2.29 -17.92 4.02
N ALA A 134 2.62 -19.19 3.82
CA ALA A 134 1.76 -20.16 3.14
C ALA A 134 0.37 -20.22 3.79
N LEU A 135 0.31 -20.23 5.12
CA LEU A 135 -0.92 -20.28 5.91
C LEU A 135 -1.55 -18.89 6.14
N GLY A 136 -0.72 -17.85 6.27
CA GLY A 136 -1.15 -16.48 6.52
C GLY A 136 -1.77 -15.79 5.30
N THR A 137 -1.27 -16.08 4.10
CA THR A 137 -1.75 -15.49 2.84
C THR A 137 -3.26 -15.70 2.63
N PRO A 138 -3.83 -16.93 2.74
CA PRO A 138 -5.28 -17.13 2.70
C PRO A 138 -6.05 -16.26 3.69
N CYS A 139 -5.58 -16.17 4.93
CA CYS A 139 -6.22 -15.37 5.98
C CYS A 139 -6.28 -13.88 5.58
N MET A 140 -5.15 -13.35 5.08
CA MET A 140 -5.04 -11.96 4.64
C MET A 140 -5.98 -11.64 3.47
N ILE A 141 -6.07 -12.52 2.46
CA ILE A 141 -6.95 -12.31 1.30
C ILE A 141 -8.43 -12.31 1.72
N VAL A 142 -8.83 -13.26 2.57
CA VAL A 142 -10.22 -13.32 3.05
C VAL A 142 -10.55 -12.11 3.93
N HIS A 143 -9.63 -11.68 4.79
CA HIS A 143 -9.78 -10.45 5.59
C HIS A 143 -9.97 -9.22 4.70
N GLU A 144 -9.17 -9.11 3.63
CA GLU A 144 -9.30 -8.02 2.67
C GLU A 144 -10.68 -8.01 2.01
N ILE A 145 -11.17 -9.16 1.52
CA ILE A 145 -12.51 -9.24 0.91
C ILE A 145 -13.62 -8.84 1.90
N ILE A 146 -13.51 -9.21 3.19
CA ILE A 146 -14.45 -8.77 4.22
C ILE A 146 -14.44 -7.25 4.40
N CYS A 147 -13.25 -6.64 4.40
CA CYS A 147 -13.14 -5.18 4.45
C CYS A 147 -13.85 -4.56 3.23
N TYR A 148 -13.59 -5.05 2.03
CA TYR A 148 -14.21 -4.55 0.81
C TYR A 148 -15.73 -4.82 0.76
N TYR A 149 -16.23 -5.85 1.45
CA TYR A 149 -17.66 -6.01 1.68
C TYR A 149 -18.24 -4.85 2.51
N PHE A 150 -17.59 -4.46 3.62
CA PHE A 150 -18.03 -3.30 4.40
C PHE A 150 -18.01 -2.00 3.58
N MET A 151 -17.01 -1.84 2.72
CA MET A 151 -16.93 -0.73 1.78
C MET A 151 -18.10 -0.75 0.78
N ALA A 152 -18.39 -1.90 0.18
CA ALA A 152 -19.48 -2.11 -0.78
C ALA A 152 -20.86 -1.77 -0.19
N ILE A 153 -21.14 -2.21 1.04
CA ILE A 153 -22.41 -1.94 1.72
C ILE A 153 -22.43 -0.56 2.40
N LYS A 154 -21.46 0.31 2.09
CA LYS A 154 -21.33 1.69 2.57
C LYS A 154 -21.19 1.82 4.09
N LYS A 155 -20.72 0.78 4.77
CA LYS A 155 -20.38 0.79 6.20
C LYS A 155 -18.93 1.22 6.41
N PHE A 156 -18.62 2.46 6.04
CA PHE A 156 -17.25 2.99 6.02
C PHE A 156 -16.55 2.97 7.38
N ILE A 157 -17.29 3.12 8.49
CA ILE A 157 -16.73 3.03 9.84
C ILE A 157 -16.21 1.60 10.11
N PHE A 158 -17.01 0.58 9.78
CA PHE A 158 -16.59 -0.82 9.94
C PHE A 158 -15.46 -1.19 8.99
N TYR A 159 -15.48 -0.68 7.76
CA TYR A 159 -14.36 -0.80 6.83
C TYR A 159 -13.08 -0.20 7.43
N GLY A 160 -13.12 1.06 7.83
CA GLY A 160 -11.96 1.78 8.39
C GLY A 160 -11.41 1.11 9.65
N LEU A 161 -12.28 0.70 10.57
CA LEU A 161 -11.88 -0.05 11.76
C LEU A 161 -11.20 -1.38 11.41
N SER A 162 -11.80 -2.18 10.50
CA SER A 162 -11.32 -3.53 10.19
C SER A 162 -10.03 -3.54 9.38
N ILE A 163 -9.80 -2.53 8.54
CA ILE A 163 -8.61 -2.47 7.68
C ILE A 163 -7.46 -1.68 8.33
N PHE A 164 -7.74 -0.62 9.10
CA PHE A 164 -6.72 0.32 9.57
C PHE A 164 -6.44 0.26 11.07
N ILE A 165 -7.44 -0.05 11.91
CA ILE A 165 -7.30 0.04 13.37
C ILE A 165 -7.15 -1.35 14.01
N LEU A 166 -8.14 -2.23 13.87
CA LEU A 166 -8.21 -3.49 14.61
C LEU A 166 -6.98 -4.40 14.40
N PRO A 167 -6.47 -4.63 13.18
CA PRO A 167 -5.30 -5.48 13.00
C PRO A 167 -4.06 -4.90 13.69
N ASN A 168 -3.88 -3.58 13.64
CA ASN A 168 -2.75 -2.91 14.27
C ASN A 168 -2.85 -2.91 15.79
N VAL A 169 -4.04 -2.65 16.34
CA VAL A 169 -4.27 -2.69 17.79
C VAL A 169 -4.01 -4.11 18.31
N PHE A 170 -4.60 -5.13 17.69
CA PHE A 170 -4.35 -6.52 18.09
C PHE A 170 -2.89 -6.92 17.95
N PHE A 171 -2.21 -6.43 16.90
CA PHE A 171 -0.81 -6.73 16.71
C PHE A 171 0.07 -6.08 17.78
N ILE A 172 -0.13 -4.78 18.09
CA ILE A 172 0.60 -4.09 19.16
C ILE A 172 0.34 -4.76 20.51
N THR A 173 -0.91 -5.12 20.81
CA THR A 173 -1.22 -5.83 22.08
C THR A 173 -0.54 -7.19 22.15
N ALA A 174 -0.45 -7.91 21.03
CA ALA A 174 0.25 -9.19 20.97
C ALA A 174 1.76 -9.00 21.13
N LEU A 175 2.36 -7.98 20.50
CA LEU A 175 3.78 -7.67 20.65
C LEU A 175 4.15 -7.29 22.09
N LEU A 176 3.32 -6.49 22.76
CA LEU A 176 3.49 -6.15 24.17
C LEU A 176 3.40 -7.42 25.05
N PHE A 177 2.42 -8.27 24.79
CA PHE A 177 2.28 -9.53 25.51
C PHE A 177 3.50 -10.44 25.32
N LEU A 178 3.99 -10.60 24.09
CA LEU A 178 5.18 -11.42 23.80
C LEU A 178 6.42 -10.87 24.52
N TYR A 179 6.62 -9.55 24.48
CA TYR A 179 7.77 -8.89 25.10
C TYR A 179 7.78 -9.05 26.62
N TYR A 180 6.66 -8.78 27.31
CA TYR A 180 6.59 -8.90 28.78
C TYR A 180 6.67 -10.33 29.31
N ASN A 181 6.46 -11.34 28.47
CA ASN A 181 6.57 -12.75 28.84
C ASN A 181 7.88 -13.40 28.33
N ASP A 182 8.83 -12.59 27.84
CA ASP A 182 10.11 -13.05 27.28
C ASP A 182 9.95 -14.16 26.22
N ILE A 183 8.88 -14.05 25.41
CA ILE A 183 8.59 -15.01 24.34
C ILE A 183 9.40 -14.61 23.12
N GLY A 184 10.24 -15.53 22.61
CA GLY A 184 11.23 -15.24 21.58
C GLY A 184 10.70 -14.57 20.31
N ASP A 185 11.58 -13.77 19.69
CA ASP A 185 11.30 -12.84 18.58
C ASP A 185 10.68 -13.50 17.34
N TYR A 186 10.88 -14.80 17.18
CA TYR A 186 10.29 -15.59 16.09
C TYR A 186 8.75 -15.57 16.11
N PHE A 187 8.12 -15.40 17.28
CA PHE A 187 6.67 -15.33 17.43
C PHE A 187 6.04 -14.02 16.94
N THR A 188 6.85 -12.99 16.66
CA THR A 188 6.37 -11.69 16.19
C THR A 188 5.57 -11.79 14.88
N PHE A 189 5.97 -12.65 13.94
CA PHE A 189 5.23 -12.83 12.69
C PHE A 189 3.94 -13.66 12.87
N TYR A 190 3.94 -14.62 13.81
CA TYR A 190 2.71 -15.30 14.21
C TYR A 190 1.72 -14.34 14.87
N ALA A 191 2.19 -13.41 15.71
CA ALA A 191 1.35 -12.38 16.29
C ALA A 191 0.70 -11.50 15.22
N TYR A 192 1.41 -11.16 14.14
CA TYR A 192 0.85 -10.42 13.03
C TYR A 192 -0.30 -11.17 12.35
N ILE A 193 -0.10 -12.44 12.01
CA ILE A 193 -1.14 -13.26 11.39
C ILE A 193 -2.30 -13.52 12.35
N GLY A 194 -2.01 -13.72 13.64
CA GLY A 194 -3.00 -13.83 14.70
C GLY A 194 -3.88 -12.59 14.80
N ALA A 195 -3.30 -11.39 14.70
CA ALA A 195 -4.04 -10.13 14.72
C ALA A 195 -4.98 -9.99 13.50
N TYR A 196 -4.53 -10.38 12.31
CA TYR A 196 -5.38 -10.43 11.11
C TYR A 196 -6.47 -11.49 11.23
N LEU A 197 -6.15 -12.66 11.79
CA LEU A 197 -7.11 -13.75 12.03
C LEU A 197 -8.20 -13.33 13.02
N LEU A 198 -7.83 -12.67 14.12
CA LEU A 198 -8.81 -12.13 15.09
C LEU A 198 -9.73 -11.10 14.42
N THR A 199 -9.17 -10.19 13.64
CA THR A 199 -9.95 -9.18 12.91
C THR A 199 -10.88 -9.84 11.88
N LEU A 200 -10.40 -10.85 11.17
CA LEU A 200 -11.18 -11.67 10.24
C LEU A 200 -12.37 -12.31 10.96
N LEU A 201 -12.14 -12.98 12.09
CA LEU A 201 -13.17 -13.66 12.87
C LEU A 201 -14.23 -12.68 13.36
N LEU A 202 -13.83 -11.52 13.89
CA LEU A 202 -14.78 -10.47 14.30
C LEU A 202 -15.63 -9.97 13.11
N GLY A 203 -15.01 -9.80 11.94
CA GLY A 203 -15.72 -9.45 10.70
C GLY A 203 -16.76 -10.50 10.30
N LEU A 204 -16.38 -11.79 10.32
CA LEU A 204 -17.30 -12.89 10.04
C LEU A 204 -18.44 -12.98 11.06
N ILE A 205 -18.14 -12.87 12.35
CA ILE A 205 -19.13 -12.88 13.44
C ILE A 205 -20.12 -11.72 13.24
N TYR A 206 -19.65 -10.53 12.90
CA TYR A 206 -20.54 -9.40 12.64
C TYR A 206 -21.46 -9.62 11.43
N ILE A 207 -20.93 -10.18 10.33
CA ILE A 207 -21.67 -10.37 9.08
C ILE A 207 -22.68 -11.52 9.18
N PHE A 208 -22.29 -12.63 9.79
CA PHE A 208 -23.07 -13.86 9.86
C PHE A 208 -23.84 -14.01 11.18
N GLY A 209 -23.45 -13.30 12.24
CA GLY A 209 -24.19 -13.25 13.50
C GLY A 209 -25.55 -12.55 13.38
N LYS A 210 -25.70 -11.64 12.40
CA LYS A 210 -27.03 -11.14 12.00
C LYS A 210 -27.70 -12.16 11.10
N ARG A 211 -28.88 -12.66 11.51
CA ARG A 211 -29.77 -13.53 10.72
C ARG A 211 -30.40 -12.77 9.56
N SER A 212 -29.59 -12.34 8.58
CA SER A 212 -30.05 -11.83 7.30
C SER A 212 -30.01 -12.93 6.25
N LYS A 213 -30.93 -12.90 5.27
CA LYS A 213 -30.93 -13.88 4.19
C LYS A 213 -29.69 -13.67 3.30
N VAL A 214 -29.28 -14.74 2.63
CA VAL A 214 -28.21 -14.71 1.63
C VAL A 214 -28.88 -14.86 0.28
N ILE A 215 -28.83 -13.80 -0.53
CA ILE A 215 -29.35 -13.82 -1.90
C ILE A 215 -28.16 -13.95 -2.83
N TYR A 216 -28.10 -15.02 -3.62
CA TYR A 216 -27.00 -15.22 -4.57
C TYR A 216 -27.29 -14.45 -5.85
N PRO A 217 -26.46 -13.44 -6.22
CA PRO A 217 -26.65 -12.74 -7.49
C PRO A 217 -26.33 -13.66 -8.66
N ASP A 218 -27.00 -13.44 -9.80
CA ASP A 218 -26.75 -14.16 -11.05
C ASP A 218 -25.47 -13.64 -11.72
N ILE A 219 -24.35 -13.93 -11.07
CA ILE A 219 -23.00 -13.64 -11.53
C ILE A 219 -22.28 -14.97 -11.57
N THR A 220 -21.79 -15.33 -12.77
CA THR A 220 -21.05 -16.57 -12.97
C THR A 220 -19.59 -16.40 -12.54
N LYS A 221 -18.91 -17.53 -12.27
CA LYS A 221 -17.47 -17.52 -12.00
C LYS A 221 -16.67 -16.88 -13.15
N ARG A 222 -17.14 -17.06 -14.39
CA ARG A 222 -16.53 -16.49 -15.60
C ARG A 222 -16.63 -14.97 -15.61
N ASP A 223 -17.76 -14.40 -15.20
CA ASP A 223 -17.95 -12.94 -15.14
C ASP A 223 -17.04 -12.31 -14.09
N ILE A 224 -16.93 -12.95 -12.92
CA ILE A 224 -16.00 -12.54 -11.88
C ILE A 224 -14.58 -12.55 -12.45
N PHE A 225 -14.13 -13.66 -13.04
CA PHE A 225 -12.76 -13.77 -13.55
C PHE A 225 -12.46 -12.76 -14.68
N LYS A 226 -13.39 -12.60 -15.63
CA LYS A 226 -13.25 -11.66 -16.77
C LYS A 226 -13.09 -10.21 -16.30
N LYS A 227 -13.73 -9.84 -15.19
CA LYS A 227 -13.66 -8.48 -14.63
C LYS A 227 -12.48 -8.30 -13.68
N SER A 228 -12.18 -9.29 -12.84
CA SER A 228 -11.12 -9.20 -11.84
C SER A 228 -9.72 -9.32 -12.43
N PHE A 229 -9.53 -10.12 -13.50
CA PHE A 229 -8.20 -10.37 -14.07
C PHE A 229 -7.49 -9.09 -14.59
N PRO A 230 -8.15 -8.20 -15.38
CA PRO A 230 -7.51 -6.94 -15.78
C PRO A 230 -7.20 -6.01 -14.60
N MET A 231 -8.06 -6.02 -13.56
CA MET A 231 -7.84 -5.25 -12.33
C MET A 231 -6.65 -5.81 -11.53
N MET A 232 -6.48 -7.12 -11.51
CA MET A 232 -5.34 -7.80 -10.92
C MET A 232 -4.04 -7.40 -11.61
N MET A 233 -3.98 -7.48 -12.95
CA MET A 233 -2.79 -7.11 -13.73
C MET A 233 -2.33 -5.66 -13.45
N SER A 234 -3.29 -4.74 -13.39
CA SER A 234 -3.00 -3.32 -13.12
C SER A 234 -2.47 -3.11 -11.70
N GLY A 235 -2.99 -3.87 -10.73
CA GLY A 235 -2.52 -3.83 -9.35
C GLY A 235 -1.11 -4.43 -9.19
N ILE A 236 -0.85 -5.58 -9.80
CA ILE A 236 0.42 -6.31 -9.65
C ILE A 236 1.60 -5.44 -10.05
N PHE A 237 1.55 -4.76 -11.21
CA PHE A 237 2.68 -3.94 -11.65
C PHE A 237 2.93 -2.74 -10.74
N LEU A 238 1.88 -2.12 -10.20
CA LEU A 238 2.03 -1.05 -9.23
C LEU A 238 2.66 -1.55 -7.93
N LEU A 239 2.23 -2.70 -7.40
CA LEU A 239 2.83 -3.23 -6.18
C LEU A 239 4.26 -3.72 -6.41
N LEU A 240 4.52 -4.44 -7.50
CA LEU A 240 5.87 -4.86 -7.84
C LEU A 240 6.79 -3.64 -7.86
N LEU A 241 6.40 -2.54 -8.52
CA LEU A 241 7.18 -1.31 -8.53
C LEU A 241 7.50 -0.77 -7.11
N ASN A 242 6.57 -0.88 -6.16
CA ASN A 242 6.77 -0.40 -4.79
C ASN A 242 7.60 -1.34 -3.91
N TRP A 243 7.55 -2.65 -4.17
CA TRP A 243 8.14 -3.67 -3.30
C TRP A 243 9.37 -4.36 -3.89
N THR A 244 9.75 -4.06 -5.14
CA THR A 244 10.90 -4.67 -5.81
C THR A 244 12.19 -4.41 -5.04
N ASP A 245 12.42 -3.18 -4.59
CA ASP A 245 13.62 -2.82 -3.83
C ASP A 245 13.77 -3.72 -2.61
N MET A 246 12.69 -3.89 -1.84
CA MET A 246 12.68 -4.70 -0.62
C MET A 246 12.91 -6.19 -0.91
N LEU A 247 12.34 -6.72 -2.00
CA LEU A 247 12.59 -8.09 -2.43
C LEU A 247 14.05 -8.32 -2.84
N MET A 248 14.62 -7.40 -3.61
CA MET A 248 15.99 -7.49 -4.10
C MET A 248 17.00 -7.32 -2.95
N LEU A 249 16.78 -6.36 -2.05
CA LEU A 249 17.54 -6.23 -0.81
C LEU A 249 17.45 -7.50 0.04
N GLY A 250 16.28 -8.14 0.06
CA GLY A 250 16.10 -9.45 0.68
C GLY A 250 17.11 -10.51 0.26
N ARG A 251 17.60 -10.42 -0.97
CA ARG A 251 18.59 -11.34 -1.55
C ARG A 251 20.03 -10.85 -1.39
N PHE A 252 20.28 -9.57 -1.64
CA PHE A 252 21.65 -9.04 -1.70
C PHE A 252 22.17 -8.48 -0.37
N GLU A 253 21.29 -8.15 0.58
CA GLU A 253 21.65 -7.41 1.79
C GLU A 253 21.29 -8.15 3.08
N THR A 254 21.94 -7.73 4.17
CA THR A 254 21.71 -8.28 5.51
C THR A 254 20.40 -7.77 6.14
N GLU A 255 19.88 -8.46 7.14
CA GLU A 255 18.62 -8.06 7.80
C GLU A 255 18.68 -6.71 8.48
N ALA A 256 19.82 -6.36 9.08
CA ALA A 256 20.02 -5.05 9.68
C ALA A 256 19.90 -3.95 8.61
N GLN A 257 20.58 -4.12 7.47
CA GLN A 257 20.49 -3.18 6.34
C GLN A 257 19.06 -3.08 5.79
N ILE A 258 18.36 -4.20 5.66
CA ILE A 258 16.95 -4.23 5.26
C ILE A 258 16.06 -3.46 6.26
N GLY A 259 16.33 -3.61 7.56
CA GLY A 259 15.66 -2.88 8.63
C GLY A 259 15.88 -1.37 8.49
N ILE A 260 17.12 -0.93 8.34
CA ILE A 260 17.51 0.48 8.13
C ILE A 260 16.84 1.04 6.87
N TYR A 261 16.86 0.30 5.75
CA TYR A 261 16.19 0.71 4.52
C TYR A 261 14.69 0.89 4.71
N ASN A 262 14.02 -0.08 5.35
CA ASN A 262 12.58 0.00 5.57
C ASN A 262 12.21 1.20 6.46
N THR A 263 13.02 1.47 7.48
CA THR A 263 12.90 2.65 8.34
C THR A 263 13.01 3.94 7.54
N ALA A 264 14.08 4.09 6.76
CA ALA A 264 14.30 5.25 5.90
C ALA A 264 13.19 5.41 4.84
N PHE A 265 12.71 4.31 4.26
CA PHE A 265 11.61 4.31 3.29
C PHE A 265 10.31 4.82 3.89
N LYS A 266 9.91 4.32 5.06
CA LYS A 266 8.69 4.76 5.75
C LYS A 266 8.74 6.22 6.15
N VAL A 267 9.87 6.68 6.67
CA VAL A 267 10.08 8.10 7.02
C VAL A 267 10.07 8.96 5.76
N GLY A 268 10.80 8.56 4.71
CA GLY A 268 10.85 9.28 3.44
C GLY A 268 9.51 9.38 2.74
N TYR A 269 8.65 8.37 2.88
CA TYR A 269 7.28 8.37 2.34
C TYR A 269 6.39 9.48 2.92
N LEU A 270 6.74 10.06 4.08
CA LEU A 270 6.07 11.25 4.63
C LEU A 270 6.16 12.45 3.68
N SER A 271 7.18 12.52 2.82
CA SER A 271 7.27 13.56 1.79
C SER A 271 6.07 13.57 0.84
N LEU A 272 5.43 12.42 0.61
CA LEU A 272 4.24 12.30 -0.24
C LEU A 272 2.93 12.65 0.48
N PHE A 273 2.97 13.00 1.77
CA PHE A 273 1.77 13.26 2.58
C PHE A 273 0.85 14.31 1.92
N PHE A 274 1.41 15.46 1.56
CA PHE A 274 0.64 16.54 0.93
C PHE A 274 0.14 16.17 -0.47
N VAL A 275 0.90 15.38 -1.24
CA VAL A 275 0.46 14.87 -2.54
C VAL A 275 -0.81 14.04 -2.37
N VAL A 276 -0.80 13.09 -1.43
CA VAL A 276 -1.93 12.19 -1.18
C VAL A 276 -3.14 12.95 -0.64
N SER A 277 -2.95 13.88 0.30
CA SER A 277 -4.05 14.70 0.85
C SER A 277 -4.72 15.54 -0.24
N MET A 278 -3.91 16.13 -1.12
CA MET A 278 -4.38 17.03 -2.15
C MET A 278 -5.15 16.29 -3.26
N ASN A 279 -4.75 15.06 -3.58
CA ASN A 279 -5.46 14.20 -4.53
C ASN A 279 -6.92 13.92 -4.14
N ALA A 280 -7.21 13.77 -2.84
CA ALA A 280 -8.56 13.48 -2.38
C ALA A 280 -9.57 14.55 -2.82
N VAL A 281 -9.11 15.81 -2.92
CA VAL A 281 -9.94 16.96 -3.29
C VAL A 281 -9.93 17.20 -4.81
N ILE A 282 -8.79 17.02 -5.47
CA ILE A 282 -8.62 17.40 -6.88
C ILE A 282 -9.17 16.37 -7.84
N LEU A 283 -8.97 15.08 -7.57
CA LEU A 283 -9.31 14.04 -8.53
C LEU A 283 -10.81 14.02 -8.91
N PRO A 284 -11.77 14.21 -7.98
CA PRO A 284 -13.16 14.38 -8.34
C PRO A 284 -13.40 15.57 -9.28
N LYS A 285 -12.71 16.70 -9.03
CA LYS A 285 -12.88 17.91 -9.85
C LYS A 285 -12.27 17.77 -11.24
N VAL A 286 -11.12 17.09 -11.35
CA VAL A 286 -10.49 16.76 -12.64
C VAL A 286 -11.39 15.84 -13.47
N SER A 287 -11.98 14.82 -12.84
CA SER A 287 -12.95 13.92 -13.50
C SER A 287 -14.16 14.71 -14.04
N GLU A 288 -14.75 15.58 -13.20
CA GLU A 288 -15.88 16.43 -13.59
C GLU A 288 -15.54 17.35 -14.79
N LEU A 289 -14.43 18.09 -14.71
CA LEU A 289 -13.99 19.02 -15.76
C LEU A 289 -13.62 18.31 -17.07
N TYR A 290 -13.07 17.10 -16.97
CA TYR A 290 -12.79 16.26 -18.14
C TYR A 290 -14.09 15.85 -18.86
N HIS A 291 -15.12 15.43 -18.12
CA HIS A 291 -16.44 15.11 -18.69
C HIS A 291 -17.15 16.33 -19.27
N GLN A 292 -16.96 17.50 -18.68
CA GLN A 292 -17.43 18.79 -19.21
C GLN A 292 -16.60 19.30 -20.40
N LYS A 293 -15.52 18.61 -20.79
CA LYS A 293 -14.56 19.02 -21.83
C LYS A 293 -13.91 20.39 -21.56
N ASN A 294 -13.88 20.84 -20.30
CA ASN A 294 -13.30 22.12 -19.92
C ASN A 294 -11.81 21.99 -19.56
N VAL A 295 -10.99 21.81 -20.60
CA VAL A 295 -9.53 21.57 -20.46
C VAL A 295 -8.79 22.77 -19.85
N LEU A 296 -9.25 23.99 -20.13
CA LEU A 296 -8.64 25.22 -19.60
C LEU A 296 -8.76 25.31 -18.07
N GLU A 297 -9.97 25.13 -17.53
CA GLU A 297 -10.17 25.13 -16.08
C GLU A 297 -9.50 23.92 -15.42
N MET A 298 -9.51 22.76 -16.08
CA MET A 298 -8.79 21.57 -15.60
C MET A 298 -7.29 21.85 -15.43
N ARG A 299 -6.66 22.49 -16.41
CA ARG A 299 -5.25 22.92 -16.33
C ARG A 299 -5.02 23.88 -15.17
N LYS A 300 -5.90 24.89 -14.97
CA LYS A 300 -5.76 25.86 -13.87
C LYS A 300 -5.84 25.18 -12.51
N VAL A 301 -6.79 24.27 -12.33
CA VAL A 301 -6.96 23.51 -11.08
C VAL A 301 -5.72 22.67 -10.81
N ILE A 302 -5.28 21.88 -11.79
CA ILE A 302 -4.10 21.01 -11.65
C ILE A 302 -2.85 21.85 -11.32
N ASN A 303 -2.57 22.92 -12.06
CA ASN A 303 -1.36 23.71 -11.87
C ASN A 303 -1.34 24.43 -10.52
N ARG A 304 -2.46 25.03 -10.09
CA ARG A 304 -2.57 25.68 -8.77
C ARG A 304 -2.38 24.68 -7.64
N SER A 305 -2.97 23.50 -7.81
CA SER A 305 -2.82 22.42 -6.85
C SER A 305 -1.39 21.91 -6.75
N THR A 306 -0.74 21.64 -7.88
CA THR A 306 0.68 21.24 -7.91
C THR A 306 1.57 22.29 -7.25
N GLN A 307 1.35 23.58 -7.52
CA GLN A 307 2.07 24.68 -6.85
C GLN A 307 1.92 24.63 -5.33
N LEU A 308 0.69 24.45 -4.83
CA LEU A 308 0.43 24.33 -3.39
C LEU A 308 1.11 23.10 -2.79
N VAL A 309 1.07 21.96 -3.48
CA VAL A 309 1.75 20.74 -3.03
C VAL A 309 3.25 20.96 -2.93
N ILE A 310 3.88 21.60 -3.93
CA ILE A 310 5.31 21.91 -3.89
C ILE A 310 5.62 22.81 -2.70
N ILE A 311 4.88 23.92 -2.52
CA ILE A 311 5.12 24.88 -1.43
C ILE A 311 5.04 24.20 -0.05
N LEU A 312 4.16 23.22 0.12
CA LEU A 312 4.01 22.47 1.38
C LEU A 312 5.01 21.32 1.52
N THR A 313 5.35 20.65 0.43
CA THR A 313 6.25 19.49 0.43
C THR A 313 7.70 19.91 0.56
N LEU A 314 8.11 21.03 -0.03
CA LEU A 314 9.48 21.55 0.00
C LEU A 314 10.01 21.73 1.44
N PRO A 315 9.34 22.46 2.36
CA PRO A 315 9.83 22.61 3.73
C PRO A 315 9.84 21.28 4.50
N LEU A 316 8.87 20.39 4.24
CA LEU A 316 8.85 19.06 4.84
C LEU A 316 10.04 18.22 4.38
N ALA A 317 10.31 18.19 3.06
CA ALA A 317 11.44 17.49 2.47
C ALA A 317 12.77 18.03 3.00
N PHE A 318 12.93 19.36 3.10
CA PHE A 318 14.10 19.95 3.73
C PHE A 318 14.24 19.55 5.20
N GLY A 319 13.14 19.52 5.95
CA GLY A 319 13.14 19.02 7.33
C GLY A 319 13.64 17.58 7.42
N LEU A 320 13.12 16.69 6.57
CA LEU A 320 13.56 15.28 6.51
C LEU A 320 15.03 15.14 6.13
N ILE A 321 15.55 15.98 5.22
CA ILE A 321 16.94 15.92 4.75
C ILE A 321 17.92 16.48 5.81
N PHE A 322 17.63 17.65 6.37
CA PHE A 322 18.54 18.31 7.32
C PHE A 322 18.53 17.67 8.71
N PHE A 323 17.37 17.18 9.17
CA PHE A 323 17.24 16.54 10.48
C PHE A 323 17.21 15.01 10.38
N ARG A 324 17.70 14.44 9.28
CA ARG A 324 17.66 12.99 9.00
C ARG A 324 18.18 12.14 10.15
N ASP A 325 19.33 12.50 10.73
CA ASP A 325 20.00 11.69 11.75
C ASP A 325 19.18 11.70 13.06
N ILE A 326 18.65 12.86 13.43
CA ILE A 326 17.77 13.03 14.60
C ILE A 326 16.43 12.30 14.41
N ILE A 327 15.86 12.35 13.21
CA ILE A 327 14.58 11.69 12.91
C ILE A 327 14.76 10.17 12.93
N LEU A 328 15.84 9.66 12.33
CA LEU A 328 16.11 8.23 12.27
C LEU A 328 16.52 7.68 13.65
N SER A 329 17.27 8.44 14.45
CA SER A 329 17.68 8.02 15.81
C SER A 329 16.52 7.80 16.77
N VAL A 330 15.33 8.37 16.50
CA VAL A 330 14.12 8.07 17.28
C VAL A 330 13.71 6.61 17.13
N PHE A 331 14.00 5.99 15.99
CA PHE A 331 13.60 4.62 15.69
C PHE A 331 14.66 3.60 16.03
N ASP A 332 15.95 3.92 15.85
CA ASP A 332 17.06 3.12 16.35
C ASP A 332 18.36 3.93 16.35
N ASP A 333 19.27 3.67 17.28
CA ASP A 333 20.56 4.36 17.35
C ASP A 333 21.45 4.06 16.11
N HIS A 334 21.28 2.90 15.46
CA HIS A 334 21.98 2.55 14.22
C HIS A 334 21.24 3.01 12.95
N ALA A 335 19.98 3.42 13.05
CA ALA A 335 19.21 3.91 11.90
C ALA A 335 19.79 5.21 11.30
N GLY A 336 20.64 5.94 12.01
CA GLY A 336 21.41 7.08 11.46
C GLY A 336 22.24 6.70 10.22
N LEU A 337 22.65 5.43 10.09
CA LEU A 337 23.33 4.91 8.89
C LEU A 337 22.44 4.97 7.64
N GLY A 338 21.12 5.03 7.79
CA GLY A 338 20.15 5.19 6.70
C GLY A 338 19.97 6.62 6.20
N GLY A 339 20.76 7.59 6.68
CA GLY A 339 20.60 9.01 6.36
C GLY A 339 20.68 9.31 4.86
N VAL A 340 21.60 8.69 4.12
CA VAL A 340 21.71 8.87 2.65
C VAL A 340 20.51 8.28 1.93
N THR A 341 20.12 7.06 2.31
CA THR A 341 18.91 6.37 1.83
C THR A 341 17.67 7.25 2.00
N LEU A 342 17.50 7.89 3.16
CA LEU A 342 16.38 8.80 3.42
C LEU A 342 16.41 10.02 2.49
N ILE A 343 17.57 10.60 2.22
CA ILE A 343 17.70 11.71 1.26
C ILE A 343 17.23 11.28 -0.13
N LEU A 344 17.74 10.15 -0.64
CA LEU A 344 17.42 9.67 -1.99
C LEU A 344 15.92 9.42 -2.16
N ILE A 345 15.29 8.78 -1.17
CA ILE A 345 13.84 8.51 -1.16
C ILE A 345 13.05 9.83 -1.10
N THR A 346 13.49 10.77 -0.25
CA THR A 346 12.85 12.09 -0.11
C THR A 346 12.96 12.92 -1.40
N LEU A 347 14.08 12.85 -2.11
CA LEU A 347 14.25 13.50 -3.42
C LEU A 347 13.30 12.91 -4.47
N GLY A 348 13.06 11.60 -4.44
CA GLY A 348 12.09 10.95 -5.31
C GLY A 348 10.66 11.43 -5.02
N GLY A 349 10.32 11.54 -3.74
CA GLY A 349 9.05 12.10 -3.30
C GLY A 349 8.87 13.57 -3.69
N LEU A 350 9.93 14.37 -3.58
CA LEU A 350 9.93 15.77 -4.00
C LEU A 350 9.72 15.89 -5.52
N TYR A 351 10.39 15.06 -6.32
CA TYR A 351 10.19 15.05 -7.77
C TYR A 351 8.74 14.69 -8.14
N ASN A 352 8.15 13.70 -7.46
CA ASN A 352 6.74 13.35 -7.65
C ASN A 352 5.80 14.52 -7.28
N ALA A 353 6.10 15.23 -6.19
CA ALA A 353 5.37 16.45 -5.81
C ALA A 353 5.49 17.56 -6.87
N MET A 354 6.66 17.71 -7.50
CA MET A 354 6.90 18.69 -8.56
C MET A 354 6.12 18.39 -9.85
N THR A 355 6.01 17.12 -10.23
CA THR A 355 5.24 16.74 -11.43
C THR A 355 3.73 16.80 -11.21
N GLY A 356 3.31 16.86 -9.94
CA GLY A 356 1.94 16.60 -9.54
C GLY A 356 1.59 15.12 -9.66
N ASN A 357 0.41 14.74 -9.18
CA ASN A 357 -0.02 13.34 -9.20
C ASN A 357 -0.55 12.91 -10.59
N VAL A 358 0.38 12.71 -11.50
CA VAL A 358 0.16 12.51 -12.94
C VAL A 358 -0.47 11.17 -13.28
N ASP A 359 -0.18 10.11 -12.51
CA ASP A 359 -0.77 8.80 -12.69
C ASP A 359 -2.29 8.82 -12.43
N GLN A 360 -2.73 9.48 -11.36
CA GLN A 360 -4.15 9.58 -11.03
C GLN A 360 -4.90 10.48 -12.02
N ILE A 361 -4.29 11.55 -12.54
CA ILE A 361 -4.89 12.38 -13.59
C ILE A 361 -5.14 11.54 -14.85
N LEU A 362 -4.18 10.72 -15.28
CA LEU A 362 -4.36 9.84 -16.44
C LEU A 362 -5.43 8.77 -16.18
N ASN A 363 -5.50 8.24 -14.96
CA ASN A 363 -6.56 7.30 -14.58
C ASN A 363 -7.97 7.93 -14.65
N MET A 364 -8.12 9.19 -14.25
CA MET A 364 -9.39 9.93 -14.31
C MET A 364 -9.78 10.40 -15.72
N THR A 365 -8.83 10.39 -16.66
CA THR A 365 -9.04 10.80 -18.06
C THR A 365 -9.12 9.61 -19.03
N ASN A 366 -9.51 8.42 -18.53
CA ASN A 366 -9.65 7.17 -19.31
C ASN A 366 -8.36 6.64 -19.96
N ASN A 367 -7.20 6.92 -19.35
CA ASN A 367 -5.90 6.48 -19.85
C ASN A 367 -5.27 5.36 -19.02
N GLN A 368 -6.09 4.52 -18.34
CA GLN A 368 -5.59 3.49 -17.42
C GLN A 368 -4.64 2.50 -18.11
N LYS A 369 -4.88 2.13 -19.37
CA LYS A 369 -3.98 1.25 -20.14
C LYS A 369 -2.58 1.85 -20.30
N SER A 370 -2.49 3.15 -20.56
CA SER A 370 -1.20 3.85 -20.64
C SER A 370 -0.49 3.83 -19.29
N VAL A 371 -1.25 3.97 -18.19
CA VAL A 371 -0.72 3.89 -16.82
C VAL A 371 -0.14 2.52 -16.50
N SER A 372 -0.86 1.44 -16.80
CA SER A 372 -0.36 0.08 -16.59
C SER A 372 0.92 -0.21 -17.37
N VAL A 373 1.01 0.22 -18.63
CA VAL A 373 2.22 0.03 -19.46
C VAL A 373 3.41 0.82 -18.91
N ILE A 374 3.19 2.05 -18.44
CA ILE A 374 4.26 2.85 -17.84
C ILE A 374 4.76 2.19 -16.56
N PHE A 375 3.87 1.76 -15.66
CA PHE A 375 4.29 1.08 -14.43
C PHE A 375 5.04 -0.22 -14.72
N PHE A 376 4.61 -0.99 -15.72
CA PHE A 376 5.37 -2.17 -16.14
C PHE A 376 6.77 -1.80 -16.65
N SER A 377 6.88 -0.76 -17.49
CA SER A 377 8.20 -0.30 -17.97
C SER A 377 9.08 0.22 -16.82
N GLY A 378 8.49 0.93 -15.85
CA GLY A 378 9.20 1.40 -14.67
C GLY A 378 9.67 0.25 -13.78
N PHE A 379 8.86 -0.80 -13.64
CA PHE A 379 9.24 -2.00 -12.88
C PHE A 379 10.45 -2.68 -13.52
N VAL A 380 10.46 -2.83 -14.85
CA VAL A 380 11.61 -3.40 -15.57
C VAL A 380 12.86 -2.55 -15.36
N VAL A 381 12.74 -1.22 -15.47
CA VAL A 381 13.86 -0.29 -15.21
C VAL A 381 14.36 -0.43 -13.78
N ASN A 382 13.47 -0.49 -12.79
CA ASN A 382 13.83 -0.63 -11.39
C ASN A 382 14.54 -1.96 -11.10
N VAL A 383 14.04 -3.08 -11.62
CA VAL A 383 14.68 -4.40 -11.51
C VAL A 383 16.09 -4.38 -12.08
N VAL A 384 16.27 -3.83 -13.29
CA VAL A 384 17.57 -3.73 -13.95
C VAL A 384 18.53 -2.88 -13.12
N LEU A 385 18.09 -1.71 -12.67
CA LEU A 385 18.92 -0.83 -11.83
C LEU A 385 19.28 -1.49 -10.50
N ASN A 386 18.34 -2.19 -9.86
CA ASN A 386 18.60 -2.89 -8.59
C ASN A 386 19.62 -4.01 -8.73
N ILE A 387 19.60 -4.78 -9.83
CA ILE A 387 20.59 -5.83 -10.09
C ILE A 387 22.01 -5.27 -10.19
N PHE A 388 22.18 -4.06 -10.73
CA PHE A 388 23.50 -3.45 -10.88
C PHE A 388 23.93 -2.60 -9.67
N LEU A 389 23.01 -1.88 -9.03
CA LEU A 389 23.33 -0.91 -7.98
C LEU A 389 23.36 -1.51 -6.58
N ILE A 390 22.49 -2.49 -6.26
CA ILE A 390 22.46 -3.07 -4.91
C ILE A 390 23.76 -3.81 -4.59
N PRO A 391 24.36 -4.64 -5.46
CA PRO A 391 25.60 -5.32 -5.13
C PRO A 391 26.79 -4.39 -4.84
N THR A 392 26.78 -3.15 -5.38
CA THR A 392 27.89 -2.19 -5.22
C THR A 392 27.63 -1.15 -4.14
N TYR A 393 26.37 -0.73 -3.94
CA TYR A 393 25.98 0.38 -3.05
C TYR A 393 24.97 -0.02 -1.96
N GLY A 394 24.59 -1.30 -1.89
CA GLY A 394 23.64 -1.84 -0.93
C GLY A 394 22.31 -1.08 -0.87
N ILE A 395 21.91 -0.64 0.33
CA ILE A 395 20.65 0.08 0.56
C ILE A 395 20.56 1.42 -0.15
N GLU A 396 21.71 2.10 -0.35
CA GLU A 396 21.76 3.37 -1.10
C GLU A 396 21.58 3.10 -2.60
N GLY A 397 22.06 1.94 -3.08
CA GLY A 397 21.85 1.45 -4.43
C GLY A 397 20.36 1.24 -4.73
N ALA A 398 19.65 0.59 -3.82
CA ALA A 398 18.19 0.41 -3.92
C ALA A 398 17.46 1.76 -3.93
N ALA A 399 17.78 2.67 -3.02
CA ALA A 399 17.18 4.00 -2.99
C ALA A 399 17.47 4.81 -4.26
N THR A 400 18.67 4.69 -4.82
CA THR A 400 19.05 5.34 -6.09
C THR A 400 18.27 4.76 -7.27
N ALA A 401 18.14 3.43 -7.36
CA ALA A 401 17.32 2.78 -8.36
C ALA A 401 15.87 3.26 -8.32
N SER A 402 15.33 3.39 -7.10
CA SER A 402 13.98 3.91 -6.83
C SER A 402 13.81 5.37 -7.24
N LEU A 403 14.78 6.23 -6.92
CA LEU A 403 14.81 7.64 -7.34
C LEU A 403 14.80 7.79 -8.86
N VAL A 404 15.72 7.10 -9.55
CA VAL A 404 15.84 7.15 -11.01
C VAL A 404 14.58 6.63 -11.68
N THR A 405 14.03 5.53 -11.17
CA THR A 405 12.76 4.97 -11.68
C THR A 405 11.60 5.94 -11.49
N ASN A 406 11.49 6.58 -10.32
CA ASN A 406 10.45 7.58 -10.07
C ASN A 406 10.58 8.77 -11.02
N ILE A 407 11.80 9.26 -11.27
CA ILE A 407 12.03 10.34 -12.24
C ILE A 407 11.59 9.91 -13.64
N TYR A 408 12.00 8.72 -14.08
CA TYR A 408 11.62 8.15 -15.37
C TYR A 408 10.09 8.03 -15.53
N VAL A 409 9.42 7.37 -14.58
CA VAL A 409 7.96 7.12 -14.62
C VAL A 409 7.19 8.44 -14.64
N ASN A 410 7.50 9.37 -13.75
CA ASN A 410 6.81 10.66 -13.67
C ASN A 410 7.07 11.51 -14.93
N THR A 411 8.29 11.49 -15.48
CA THR A 411 8.60 12.18 -16.74
C THR A 411 7.77 11.65 -17.90
N VAL A 412 7.70 10.32 -18.05
CA VAL A 412 6.93 9.67 -19.11
C VAL A 412 5.44 9.99 -18.97
N PHE A 413 4.91 10.01 -17.73
CA PHE A 413 3.53 10.44 -17.49
C PHE A 413 3.26 11.88 -17.93
N VAL A 414 4.13 12.82 -17.58
CA VAL A 414 4.01 14.23 -18.00
C VAL A 414 3.99 14.35 -19.53
N ILE A 415 4.83 13.59 -20.24
CA ILE A 415 4.88 13.56 -21.71
C ILE A 415 3.55 13.05 -22.28
N ILE A 416 2.98 11.97 -21.73
CA ILE A 416 1.68 11.45 -22.19
C ILE A 416 0.56 12.44 -21.90
N ILE A 417 0.56 13.10 -20.74
CA ILE A 417 -0.43 14.14 -20.42
C ILE A 417 -0.34 15.28 -21.44
N ARG A 418 0.86 15.75 -21.78
CA ARG A 418 1.04 16.77 -22.81
C ARG A 418 0.43 16.31 -24.14
N LYS A 419 0.73 15.08 -24.57
CA LYS A 419 0.27 14.53 -25.85
C LYS A 419 -1.25 14.35 -25.90
N LYS A 420 -1.90 13.98 -24.79
CA LYS A 420 -3.33 13.66 -24.75
C LYS A 420 -4.24 14.81 -24.31
N LEU A 421 -3.78 15.64 -23.38
CA LEU A 421 -4.56 16.73 -22.78
C LEU A 421 -4.09 18.12 -23.23
N GLY A 422 -2.95 18.23 -23.91
CA GLY A 422 -2.50 19.48 -24.54
C GLY A 422 -1.81 20.47 -23.59
N PHE A 423 -1.51 20.08 -22.34
CA PHE A 423 -0.80 20.94 -21.39
C PHE A 423 0.18 20.13 -20.52
N TYR A 424 1.13 20.84 -19.93
CA TYR A 424 2.04 20.31 -18.92
C TYR A 424 1.47 20.50 -17.52
N THR A 425 1.57 19.47 -16.69
CA THR A 425 1.30 19.54 -15.23
C THR A 425 2.47 20.17 -14.47
N PHE A 426 3.65 20.14 -15.08
CA PHE A 426 4.86 20.78 -14.60
C PHE A 426 4.74 22.30 -14.71
N MET A 427 5.43 23.01 -13.82
CA MET A 427 5.67 24.44 -13.98
C MET A 427 6.87 24.64 -14.91
#